data_AF-A0A2N7QG34-F1
#
_entry.id   AF-A0A2N7QG34-F1
#
_cell.length_a   1.000
_cell.length_b   1.000
_cell.length_c   1.000
_cell.angle_alpha   90.00
_cell.angle_beta   90.00
_cell.angle_gamma   90.00
#
_symmetry.space_group_name_H-M   'P 1'
#
loop_
_entity.id
_entity.type
_entity.pdbx_description
1 polymer ?
#
loop_
_entity_poly.entity_id
_entity_poly.type
_entity_poly.pdbx_seq_one_letter_code
_entity_poly.pdbx_strand_id
1 'polypeptide(L)' 'MSKLLDYINPYFYVIQARNILYEKGIIKNFKISVPVISVGNLSLGGSGKTSLVRYLCENLS' A
#
# COMPACT_ATOMS: atom_id res chain seq x y z
N MET A 1 -4.21 -12.38 20.99
CA MET A 1 -5.50 -12.67 20.32
C MET A 1 -5.49 -12.24 18.85
N SER A 2 -5.14 -10.99 18.51
CA SER A 2 -5.08 -10.51 17.11
C SER A 2 -4.19 -11.34 16.18
N LYS A 3 -2.94 -11.64 16.59
CA LYS A 3 -2.04 -12.48 15.78
C LYS A 3 -2.63 -13.87 15.49
N LEU A 4 -3.37 -14.46 16.43
CA LEU A 4 -4.03 -15.75 16.22
C LEU A 4 -5.17 -15.62 15.20
N LEU A 5 -5.93 -14.52 15.27
CA LEU A 5 -6.97 -14.21 14.29
C LEU A 5 -6.38 -13.97 12.88
N ASP A 6 -5.19 -13.38 12.78
CA ASP A 6 -4.52 -13.19 11.49
C ASP A 6 -4.08 -14.54 10.88
N TYR A 7 -3.55 -15.46 11.69
CA TYR A 7 -3.12 -16.79 11.23
C TYR A 7 -4.27 -17.71 10.79
N ILE A 8 -5.50 -17.46 11.22
CA ILE A 8 -6.68 -18.20 10.74
C ILE A 8 -7.37 -17.49 9.57
N ASN A 9 -7.04 -16.22 9.31
CA ASN A 9 -7.70 -15.43 8.28
C ASN A 9 -7.08 -15.72 6.89
N PRO A 10 -7.85 -16.29 5.94
CA PRO A 10 -7.33 -16.56 4.59
C PRO A 10 -6.83 -15.30 3.86
N TYR A 11 -7.42 -14.14 4.15
CA TYR A 11 -7.00 -12.86 3.57
C TYR A 11 -5.55 -12.51 3.92
N PHE A 12 -5.11 -12.84 5.13
CA PHE A 12 -3.73 -12.59 5.57
C PHE A 12 -2.71 -13.32 4.68
N TYR A 13 -2.95 -14.60 4.40
CA TYR A 13 -2.08 -15.40 3.53
C TYR A 13 -2.09 -14.92 2.08
N VAL A 14 -3.25 -14.52 1.55
CA VAL A 14 -3.35 -13.97 0.19
C VAL A 14 -2.54 -12.68 0.08
N ILE A 15 -2.65 -11.77 1.05
CA ILE A 15 -1.89 -10.51 1.04
C ILE A 15 -0.39 -10.76 1.19
N GLN A 16 0.01 -11.67 2.08
CA GLN A 16 1.43 -12.04 2.22
C GLN A 16 1.99 -12.65 0.93
N ALA A 17 1.28 -13.60 0.33
CA ALA A 17 1.68 -14.22 -0.94
C ALA A 17 1.83 -13.15 -2.03
N ARG A 18 0.84 -12.24 -2.16
CA ARG A 18 0.91 -11.13 -3.11
C ARG A 18 2.16 -10.28 -2.91
N ASN A 19 2.46 -9.87 -1.68
CA ASN A 19 3.62 -9.03 -1.37
C ASN A 19 4.93 -9.75 -1.71
N ILE A 20 5.07 -11.03 -1.35
CA ILE A 20 6.25 -11.85 -1.70
C ILE A 20 6.43 -11.94 -3.22
N LEU A 21 5.35 -12.11 -3.98
CA LEU A 21 5.42 -12.16 -5.45
C LEU A 21 5.89 -10.83 -6.06
N TYR A 22 5.51 -9.69 -5.49
CA TYR A 22 5.99 -8.36 -5.90
C TYR A 22 7.46 -8.14 -5.51
N GLU A 23 7.85 -8.50 -4.28
CA GLU A 23 9.24 -8.38 -3.79
C GLU A 23 10.21 -9.23 -4.61
N LYS A 24 9.79 -10.44 -5.00
CA LYS A 24 10.56 -11.33 -5.89
C LYS A 24 10.54 -10.91 -7.36
N GLY A 25 9.80 -9.85 -7.72
CA GLY A 25 9.68 -9.38 -9.11
C GLY A 25 8.95 -10.35 -10.04
N ILE A 26 8.20 -11.32 -9.50
CA ILE A 26 7.41 -12.28 -10.27
C ILE A 26 6.22 -11.56 -10.92
N ILE A 27 5.59 -10.64 -10.18
CA ILE A 27 4.58 -9.73 -10.74
C ILE A 27 5.28 -8.52 -11.36
N LYS A 28 4.90 -8.19 -12.60
CA LYS A 28 5.48 -7.07 -13.34
C LYS A 28 5.16 -5.74 -12.67
N ASN A 29 6.21 -4.95 -12.39
CA ASN A 29 6.09 -3.55 -11.98
C ASN A 29 6.00 -2.64 -13.21
N PHE A 30 5.06 -1.71 -13.22
CA PHE A 30 4.98 -0.67 -14.24
C PHE A 30 5.78 0.56 -13.80
N LYS A 31 6.74 0.98 -14.63
CA LYS A 31 7.54 2.18 -14.39
C LYS A 31 7.18 3.24 -15.42
N ILE A 32 7.02 4.47 -14.96
CA ILE A 32 6.75 5.65 -15.77
C ILE A 32 8.02 6.52 -15.74
N SER A 33 8.25 7.30 -16.79
CA SER A 33 9.46 8.14 -16.95
C SER A 33 9.48 9.41 -16.11
N VAL A 34 8.45 9.67 -15.30
CA VAL A 34 8.36 10.84 -14.40
C VAL A 34 8.41 10.40 -12.93
N PRO A 35 8.84 11.26 -12.00
CA PRO A 35 8.75 10.97 -10.57
C PRO A 35 7.30 10.69 -10.15
N VAL A 36 7.09 9.61 -9.37
CA VAL A 36 5.75 9.22 -8.88
C VAL A 36 5.78 9.13 -7.36
N ILE A 37 4.82 9.79 -6.71
CA ILE A 37 4.60 9.73 -5.26
C ILE A 37 3.30 8.95 -5.00
N SER A 38 3.37 7.88 -4.22
CA SER A 38 2.20 7.09 -3.80
C SER A 38 1.81 7.44 -2.36
N VAL A 39 0.57 7.87 -2.14
CA VAL A 39 0.02 8.19 -0.81
C VAL A 39 -1.03 7.17 -0.41
N GLY A 40 -0.79 6.43 0.68
CA GLY A 40 -1.65 5.34 1.15
C GLY A 40 -1.66 5.18 2.68
N ASN A 41 -2.47 4.26 3.19
CA ASN A 41 -2.48 3.85 4.60
C ASN A 41 -2.74 2.34 4.71
N LEU A 42 -2.33 1.74 5.83
CA LEU A 42 -2.55 0.32 6.16
C LEU A 42 -3.95 0.04 6.71
N SER A 43 -4.60 1.04 7.31
CA SER A 43 -5.91 0.88 7.94
C SER A 43 -7.05 1.33 7.06
N LEU A 44 -8.20 0.66 7.22
CA LEU A 44 -9.49 1.11 6.72
C LEU A 44 -9.94 2.36 7.50
N GLY A 45 -10.65 3.27 6.82
CA GLY A 45 -11.17 4.52 7.41
C GLY A 45 -10.44 5.79 7.00
N GLY A 46 -10.83 6.91 7.64
CA GLY A 46 -10.29 8.24 7.37
C GLY A 46 -8.91 8.43 7.99
N SER A 47 -7.87 8.48 7.16
CA SER A 47 -6.46 8.58 7.61
C SER A 47 -5.80 9.89 7.15
N GLY A 48 -6.59 10.92 6.83
CA GLY A 48 -6.08 12.21 6.36
C GLY A 48 -5.39 12.19 4.98
N LYS A 49 -5.50 11.08 4.22
CA LYS A 49 -4.86 10.93 2.89
C LYS A 49 -5.20 12.09 1.96
N THR A 50 -6.46 12.52 1.92
CA THR A 50 -6.91 13.65 1.09
C THR A 50 -6.26 14.98 1.50
N SER A 51 -6.22 15.28 2.80
CA SER A 51 -5.57 16.50 3.31
C SER A 51 -4.06 16.49 3.04
N LEU A 52 -3.41 15.32 3.17
CA LEU A 52 -1.99 15.16 2.86
C LEU A 52 -1.71 15.33 1.36
N VAL A 53 -2.53 14.75 0.49
CA VAL A 53 -2.39 14.93 -0.96
C VAL A 53 -2.53 16.41 -1.33
N ARG A 54 -3.51 17.11 -0.76
CA ARG A 54 -3.66 18.57 -0.96
C ARG A 54 -2.39 19.32 -0.57
N TYR A 55 -1.87 19.06 0.64
CA TYR A 55 -0.64 19.70 1.11
C TYR A 55 0.54 19.41 0.17
N LEU A 56 0.73 18.15 -0.25
CA LEU A 56 1.80 17.79 -1.17
C LEU A 56 1.68 18.53 -2.51
N CYS A 57 0.48 18.63 -3.08
CA CYS A 57 0.25 19.37 -4.32
C CYS A 57 0.56 20.87 -4.18
N GLU A 58 0.31 21.48 -3.02
CA GLU A 58 0.61 22.89 -2.76
C GLU A 58 2.11 23.17 -2.54
N ASN A 59 2.87 22.19 -2.05
CA ASN A 59 4.27 22.37 -1.70
C ASN A 59 5.25 21.85 -2.77
N LEU A 60 4.75 21.05 -3.72
CA LEU A 60 5.53 20.48 -4.84
C LEU A 60 5.13 21.10 -6.19
N SER A 61 4.25 22.10 -6.19
CA SER A 61 3.91 22.92 -7.36
C SER A 61 5.00 23.91 -7.72
#